data_AF-W2T9D6-F1
#
_entry.id   AF-W2T9D6-F1
#
_cell.length_a   1.000
_cell.length_b   1.000
_cell.length_c   1.000
_cell.angle_alpha   90.00
_cell.angle_beta   90.00
_cell.angle_gamma   90.00
#
_symmetry.space_group_name_H-M   'P 1'
#
loop_
_entity.id
_entity.type
_entity.pdbx_description
1 polymer ?
#
loop_
_entity_poly.entity_id
_entity_poly.type
_entity_poly.pdbx_seq_one_letter_code
_entity_poly.pdbx_strand_id
1 'polypeptide(L)'
;MQYFGDVTQKLIHDGEAALMFVRVQIAKCMLRFLNCRDMYIQQAALEFKNAFIYKLCVSLLRILSCEDQAREQIRIYDGVPILVGLLSVRNSRLQWHVAWSLAQLAEDEETSVEIVQLGGISLILSEFLTLKPPTKALNDWIAMVTGLCALLAQLCQCDSNQYQLINNNGVYLLGRALLLSTEDERLRENQGWKSVQCSIFRVLRILFSLERNRGMFKKVFPPTFFEQFIDVGHYVRDLSSYRPLVTEYSKVIDSSSVADLQASWESVNQKRDPIGRVADYELLDQLGAGAFGCVYTARKVGSTASNGVYQYYALKEIYMAQLSGEKDDKSLGDVISEVKIIKQQLRHPNIVRYRRVFVEHHRLYILMDLIEGTSLKEHIISVREKRQFFSEDRIWNMVIQVSSLFESH
;
A
#
# COMPACT_ATOMS: atom_id res chain seq x y z
N MET A 1 7.26 -51.96 10.08
CA MET A 1 7.52 -52.41 8.70
C MET A 1 6.26 -52.55 7.84
N GLN A 2 5.06 -52.73 8.40
CA GLN A 2 3.81 -52.86 7.61
C GLN A 2 3.26 -51.54 7.01
N TYR A 3 3.61 -50.37 7.57
CA TYR A 3 3.15 -49.07 7.05
C TYR A 3 3.93 -48.55 5.83
N PHE A 4 5.14 -49.06 5.58
CA PHE A 4 5.96 -48.64 4.43
C PHE A 4 5.60 -49.39 3.15
N GLY A 5 5.05 -50.61 3.23
CA GLY A 5 4.69 -51.42 2.05
C GLY A 5 3.49 -50.88 1.26
N ASP A 6 2.55 -50.22 1.93
CA ASP A 6 1.32 -49.70 1.30
C ASP A 6 1.56 -48.42 0.49
N VAL A 7 2.54 -47.60 0.90
CA VAL A 7 2.94 -46.38 0.17
C VAL A 7 3.69 -46.74 -1.10
N THR A 8 4.66 -47.67 -1.04
CA THR A 8 5.37 -48.13 -2.24
C THR A 8 4.44 -48.84 -3.23
N GLN A 9 3.46 -49.63 -2.77
CA GLN A 9 2.49 -50.26 -3.68
C GLN A 9 1.54 -49.25 -4.33
N LYS A 10 1.08 -48.21 -3.62
CA LYS A 10 0.28 -47.12 -4.22
C LYS A 10 1.07 -46.30 -5.24
N LEU A 11 2.36 -46.03 -4.98
CA LEU A 11 3.25 -45.31 -5.90
C LEU A 11 3.59 -46.10 -7.17
N ILE A 12 3.54 -47.44 -7.13
CA ILE A 12 3.83 -48.29 -8.31
C ILE A 12 2.64 -48.33 -9.28
N HIS A 13 1.40 -48.18 -8.78
CA HIS A 13 0.18 -48.30 -9.59
C HIS A 13 -0.37 -46.97 -10.10
N ASP A 14 0.05 -45.84 -9.52
CA ASP A 14 -0.40 -44.51 -9.91
C ASP A 14 0.81 -43.60 -10.15
N GLY A 15 1.15 -43.42 -11.43
CA GLY A 15 2.30 -42.61 -11.85
C GLY A 15 2.18 -41.14 -11.45
N GLU A 16 0.96 -40.63 -11.24
CA GLU A 16 0.72 -39.26 -10.80
C GLU A 16 1.03 -39.12 -9.30
N ALA A 17 0.62 -40.09 -8.48
CA ALA A 17 0.99 -40.17 -7.07
C ALA A 17 2.50 -40.32 -6.87
N ALA A 18 3.18 -41.10 -7.72
CA ALA A 18 4.63 -41.26 -7.72
C ALA A 18 5.35 -39.93 -8.00
N LEU A 19 4.88 -39.20 -9.01
CA LEU A 19 5.43 -37.92 -9.39
C LEU A 19 5.23 -36.87 -8.28
N MET A 20 4.05 -36.82 -7.67
CA MET A 20 3.75 -35.94 -6.53
C MET A 20 4.67 -36.24 -5.34
N PHE A 21 4.87 -37.52 -4.99
CA PHE A 21 5.76 -37.90 -3.90
C PHE A 21 7.20 -37.43 -4.14
N VAL A 22 7.73 -37.64 -5.34
CA VAL A 22 9.09 -37.19 -5.70
C VAL A 22 9.21 -35.67 -5.63
N ARG A 23 8.21 -34.93 -6.15
CA ARG A 23 8.16 -33.46 -6.10
C ARG A 23 8.19 -32.93 -4.67
N VAL A 24 7.42 -33.54 -3.78
CA VAL A 24 7.41 -33.24 -2.34
C VAL A 24 8.77 -33.50 -1.68
N GLN A 25 9.42 -34.63 -1.98
CA GLN A 25 10.74 -34.93 -1.39
C GLN A 25 11.81 -33.96 -1.88
N ILE A 26 11.75 -33.54 -3.15
CA ILE A 26 12.67 -32.53 -3.69
C ILE A 26 12.48 -31.20 -2.95
N ALA A 27 11.24 -30.73 -2.76
CA ALA A 27 10.98 -29.50 -2.02
C ALA A 27 11.57 -29.54 -0.60
N LYS A 28 11.36 -30.66 0.12
CA LYS A 28 11.94 -30.89 1.45
C LYS A 28 13.46 -30.82 1.46
N CYS A 29 14.11 -31.50 0.51
CA CYS A 29 15.56 -31.49 0.39
C CYS A 29 16.10 -30.07 0.13
N MET A 30 15.43 -29.31 -0.73
CA MET A 30 15.81 -27.92 -1.01
C MET A 30 15.68 -27.03 0.23
N LEU A 31 14.59 -27.15 1.00
CA LEU A 31 14.40 -26.37 2.23
C LEU A 31 15.42 -26.72 3.31
N ARG A 32 15.69 -28.01 3.51
CA ARG A 32 16.75 -28.46 4.43
C ARG A 32 18.11 -27.90 4.04
N PHE A 33 18.40 -27.87 2.73
CA PHE A 33 19.64 -27.29 2.22
C PHE A 33 19.69 -25.77 2.46
N LEU A 34 18.60 -25.04 2.21
CA LEU A 34 18.49 -23.61 2.48
C LEU A 34 18.64 -23.26 3.97
N ASN A 35 18.25 -24.18 4.86
CA ASN A 35 18.29 -24.00 6.31
C ASN A 35 19.62 -24.44 6.97
N CYS A 36 20.59 -24.97 6.21
CA CYS A 36 21.88 -25.38 6.77
C CYS A 36 22.66 -24.17 7.34
N ARG A 37 22.87 -24.18 8.68
CA ARG A 37 23.40 -23.06 9.48
C ARG A 37 24.83 -22.59 9.15
N ASP A 38 25.63 -23.35 8.39
CA ASP A 38 26.98 -22.94 7.96
C ASP A 38 26.99 -21.87 6.86
N MET A 39 25.83 -21.45 6.34
CA MET A 39 25.73 -20.41 5.30
C MET A 39 25.29 -19.03 5.81
N TYR A 40 24.93 -18.89 7.10
CA TYR A 40 24.56 -17.61 7.71
C TYR A 40 25.77 -16.74 8.08
N ILE A 41 26.97 -17.32 8.13
CA ILE A 41 28.20 -16.63 8.52
C ILE A 41 29.05 -16.39 7.27
N GLN A 42 28.89 -15.21 6.65
CA GLN A 42 29.89 -14.41 5.93
C GLN A 42 29.23 -13.60 4.79
N GLN A 43 28.58 -12.51 5.21
CA GLN A 43 28.48 -11.29 4.41
C GLN A 43 29.89 -10.93 3.91
N ALA A 44 30.02 -10.72 2.59
CA ALA A 44 31.17 -10.19 1.85
C ALA A 44 32.15 -11.15 1.13
N ALA A 45 32.31 -12.43 1.49
CA ALA A 45 33.35 -13.29 0.87
C ALA A 45 32.84 -14.51 0.06
N LEU A 46 31.58 -14.93 0.23
CA LEU A 46 31.01 -16.14 -0.40
C LEU A 46 29.91 -15.89 -1.45
N GLU A 47 29.74 -14.64 -1.88
CA GLU A 47 28.60 -14.19 -2.69
C GLU A 47 28.42 -14.91 -4.05
N PHE A 48 29.48 -15.42 -4.67
CA PHE A 48 29.37 -15.99 -6.02
C PHE A 48 28.98 -17.48 -6.08
N LYS A 49 29.51 -18.34 -5.19
CA LYS A 49 29.22 -19.79 -5.23
C LYS A 49 27.87 -20.13 -4.59
N ASN A 50 27.52 -19.44 -3.50
CA ASN A 50 26.27 -19.71 -2.78
C ASN A 50 25.06 -19.14 -3.50
N ALA A 51 25.17 -17.97 -4.15
CA ALA A 51 24.05 -17.37 -4.88
C ALA A 51 23.53 -18.26 -6.03
N PHE A 52 24.42 -19.00 -6.70
CA PHE A 52 24.02 -19.95 -7.74
C PHE A 52 23.16 -21.09 -7.18
N ILE A 53 23.56 -21.65 -6.03
CA ILE A 53 22.85 -22.75 -5.38
C ILE A 53 21.50 -22.25 -4.83
N TYR A 54 21.48 -21.10 -4.14
CA TYR A 54 20.24 -20.45 -3.69
C TYR A 54 19.28 -20.24 -4.86
N LYS A 55 19.77 -19.70 -5.98
CA LYS A 55 18.96 -19.49 -7.19
C LYS A 55 18.40 -20.79 -7.74
N LEU A 56 19.18 -21.88 -7.78
CA LEU A 56 18.71 -23.17 -8.29
C LEU A 56 17.64 -23.77 -7.37
N CYS A 57 17.90 -23.80 -6.06
CA CYS A 57 16.95 -24.31 -5.06
C CYS A 57 15.63 -23.54 -5.10
N VAL A 58 15.67 -22.20 -5.08
CA VAL A 58 14.45 -21.38 -5.11
C VAL A 58 13.76 -21.45 -6.48
N SER A 59 14.51 -21.55 -7.58
CA SER A 59 13.91 -21.75 -8.90
C SER A 59 13.12 -23.06 -8.98
N LEU A 60 13.62 -24.13 -8.36
CA LEU A 60 12.90 -25.41 -8.25
C LEU A 60 11.70 -25.28 -7.31
N LEU A 61 11.87 -24.66 -6.13
CA LEU A 61 10.75 -24.43 -5.20
C LEU A 61 9.62 -23.64 -5.85
N ARG A 62 9.93 -22.63 -6.67
CA ARG A 62 8.93 -21.87 -7.44
C ARG A 62 8.13 -22.74 -8.40
N ILE A 63 8.78 -23.70 -9.07
CA ILE A 63 8.10 -24.63 -9.98
C ILE A 63 7.21 -25.57 -9.18
N LEU A 64 7.73 -26.07 -8.05
CA LEU A 64 7.01 -26.98 -7.16
C LEU A 64 5.82 -26.29 -6.47
N SER A 65 5.92 -25.00 -6.12
CA SER A 65 4.84 -24.27 -5.45
C SER A 65 3.55 -24.11 -6.26
N CYS A 66 3.56 -24.47 -7.54
CA CYS A 66 2.32 -24.59 -8.33
C CYS A 66 1.43 -25.73 -7.84
N GLU A 67 1.96 -26.69 -7.07
CA GLU A 67 1.21 -27.81 -6.50
C GLU A 67 0.85 -27.58 -5.04
N ASP A 68 -0.40 -27.84 -4.68
CA ASP A 68 -0.95 -27.60 -3.34
C ASP A 68 -0.18 -28.39 -2.26
N GLN A 69 0.14 -29.66 -2.53
CA GLN A 69 0.92 -30.51 -1.62
C GLN A 69 2.34 -29.97 -1.40
N ALA A 70 2.99 -29.46 -2.45
CA ALA A 70 4.31 -28.87 -2.30
C ALA A 70 4.26 -27.57 -1.48
N ARG A 71 3.21 -26.74 -1.65
CA ARG A 71 3.00 -25.55 -0.82
C ARG A 71 2.82 -25.89 0.65
N GLU A 72 2.05 -26.93 0.96
CA GLU A 72 1.88 -27.42 2.33
C GLU A 72 3.22 -27.86 2.95
N GLN A 73 4.05 -28.58 2.19
CA GLN A 73 5.36 -29.00 2.69
C GLN A 73 6.32 -27.82 2.83
N ILE A 74 6.24 -26.80 1.97
CA ILE A 74 7.02 -25.58 2.16
C ILE A 74 6.66 -24.90 3.49
N ARG A 75 5.37 -24.87 3.84
CA ARG A 75 4.88 -24.32 5.11
C ARG A 75 5.33 -25.15 6.32
N ILE A 76 5.19 -26.47 6.26
CA ILE A 76 5.59 -27.39 7.36
C ILE A 76 7.09 -27.31 7.69
N TYR A 77 7.94 -26.99 6.72
CA TYR A 77 9.41 -26.98 6.88
C TYR A 77 9.98 -25.55 6.99
N ASP A 78 9.23 -24.61 7.58
CA ASP A 78 9.64 -23.21 7.83
C ASP A 78 10.14 -22.49 6.57
N GLY A 79 9.60 -22.85 5.40
CA GLY A 79 10.04 -22.27 4.13
C GLY A 79 9.61 -20.81 3.97
N VAL A 80 8.51 -20.39 4.58
CA VAL A 80 7.99 -19.01 4.49
C VAL A 80 8.99 -18.00 5.11
N PRO A 81 9.43 -18.14 6.38
CA PRO A 81 10.48 -17.29 6.94
C PRO A 81 11.77 -17.25 6.13
N ILE A 82 12.23 -18.40 5.63
CA ILE A 82 13.45 -18.50 4.81
C ILE A 82 13.29 -17.69 3.53
N LEU A 83 12.18 -17.86 2.81
CA LEU A 83 11.91 -17.15 1.56
C LEU A 83 11.77 -15.64 1.80
N VAL A 84 11.09 -15.22 2.88
CA VAL A 84 11.01 -13.79 3.25
C VAL A 84 12.40 -13.22 3.53
N GLY A 85 13.26 -13.92 4.26
CA GLY A 85 14.64 -13.50 4.51
C GLY A 85 15.45 -13.34 3.23
N LEU A 86 15.26 -14.23 2.24
CA LEU A 86 15.94 -14.17 0.95
C LEU A 86 15.51 -12.98 0.07
N LEU A 87 14.37 -12.33 0.35
CA LEU A 87 14.00 -11.08 -0.34
C LEU A 87 15.02 -9.95 -0.08
N SER A 88 15.74 -9.98 1.05
CA SER A 88 16.75 -8.97 1.40
C SER A 88 18.05 -9.09 0.59
N VAL A 89 18.27 -10.23 -0.08
CA VAL A 89 19.48 -10.48 -0.86
C VAL A 89 19.37 -9.74 -2.20
N ARG A 90 20.27 -8.76 -2.42
CA ARG A 90 20.29 -7.89 -3.61
C ARG A 90 20.73 -8.63 -4.87
N ASN A 91 19.86 -9.49 -5.38
CA ASN A 91 20.04 -10.22 -6.64
C ASN A 91 18.70 -10.32 -7.36
N SER A 92 18.56 -9.59 -8.47
CA SER A 92 17.29 -9.48 -9.20
C SER A 92 16.68 -10.82 -9.57
N ARG A 93 17.52 -11.78 -9.99
CA ARG A 93 17.02 -13.09 -10.42
C ARG A 93 16.56 -13.94 -9.24
N LEU A 94 17.30 -13.93 -8.14
CA LEU A 94 16.89 -14.62 -6.91
C LEU A 94 15.60 -14.03 -6.36
N GLN A 95 15.56 -12.70 -6.19
CA GLN A 95 14.39 -11.98 -5.70
C GLN A 95 13.16 -12.23 -6.59
N TRP A 96 13.33 -12.31 -7.91
CA TRP A 96 12.25 -12.73 -8.81
C TRP A 96 11.69 -14.12 -8.48
N HIS A 97 12.56 -15.12 -8.31
CA HIS A 97 12.15 -16.48 -7.98
C HIS A 97 11.47 -16.56 -6.61
N VAL A 98 12.04 -15.87 -5.62
CA VAL A 98 11.50 -15.78 -4.25
C VAL A 98 10.12 -15.13 -4.27
N ALA A 99 9.97 -13.98 -4.93
CA ALA A 99 8.71 -13.24 -4.97
C ALA A 99 7.58 -14.07 -5.59
N TRP A 100 7.85 -14.79 -6.68
CA TRP A 100 6.87 -15.69 -7.29
C TRP A 100 6.54 -16.90 -6.40
N SER A 101 7.52 -17.46 -5.69
CA SER A 101 7.27 -18.58 -4.78
C SER A 101 6.38 -18.14 -3.61
N LEU A 102 6.68 -16.99 -3.02
CA LEU A 102 5.87 -16.37 -1.96
C LEU A 102 4.48 -15.99 -2.47
N ALA A 103 4.34 -15.53 -3.72
CA ALA A 103 3.04 -15.21 -4.28
C ALA A 103 2.16 -16.47 -4.40
N GLN A 104 2.73 -17.61 -4.80
CA GLN A 104 1.98 -18.87 -4.82
C GLN A 104 1.58 -19.33 -3.42
N LEU A 105 2.46 -19.17 -2.43
CA LEU A 105 2.16 -19.50 -1.03
C LEU A 105 1.08 -18.58 -0.44
N ALA A 106 1.08 -17.30 -0.81
CA ALA A 106 0.10 -16.30 -0.38
C ALA A 106 -1.27 -16.43 -1.07
N GLU A 107 -1.53 -17.48 -1.85
CA GLU A 107 -2.91 -17.88 -2.18
C GLU A 107 -3.71 -18.26 -0.93
N ASP A 108 -3.02 -18.78 0.07
CA ASP A 108 -3.55 -19.05 1.39
C ASP A 108 -3.49 -17.78 2.26
N GLU A 109 -4.63 -17.41 2.87
CA GLU A 109 -4.75 -16.15 3.61
C GLU A 109 -3.89 -16.14 4.88
N GLU A 110 -3.79 -17.26 5.61
CA GLU A 110 -2.95 -17.36 6.82
C GLU A 110 -1.48 -17.12 6.47
N THR A 111 -1.01 -17.77 5.40
CA THR A 111 0.36 -17.62 4.90
C THR A 111 0.62 -16.20 4.38
N SER A 112 -0.37 -15.58 3.72
CA SER A 112 -0.30 -14.19 3.28
C SER A 112 -0.13 -13.23 4.46
N VAL A 113 -0.86 -13.44 5.55
CA VAL A 113 -0.72 -12.65 6.79
C VAL A 113 0.64 -12.90 7.45
N GLU A 114 1.11 -14.14 7.52
CA GLU A 114 2.42 -14.51 8.05
C GLU A 114 3.56 -13.78 7.31
N ILE A 115 3.56 -13.79 5.97
CA ILE A 115 4.57 -13.10 5.15
C ILE A 115 4.63 -11.60 5.50
N VAL A 116 3.49 -10.96 5.73
CA VAL A 116 3.43 -9.55 6.11
C VAL A 116 3.92 -9.33 7.54
N GLN A 117 3.57 -10.20 8.48
CA GLN A 117 4.07 -10.15 9.87
C GLN A 117 5.59 -10.29 9.95
N LEU A 118 6.18 -11.10 9.08
CA LEU A 118 7.63 -11.27 8.94
C LEU A 118 8.32 -10.07 8.23
N GLY A 119 7.58 -9.02 7.89
CA GLY A 119 8.12 -7.80 7.29
C GLY A 119 8.25 -7.83 5.76
N GLY A 120 7.61 -8.78 5.07
CA GLY A 120 7.69 -8.94 3.62
C GLY A 120 7.36 -7.64 2.85
N ILE A 121 6.32 -6.92 3.24
CA ILE A 121 5.96 -5.61 2.64
C ILE A 121 7.09 -4.60 2.81
N SER A 122 7.66 -4.47 4.01
CA SER A 122 8.72 -3.50 4.29
C SER A 122 9.99 -3.82 3.49
N LEU A 123 10.36 -5.10 3.35
CA LEU A 123 11.47 -5.53 2.51
C LEU A 123 11.25 -5.18 1.04
N ILE A 124 10.07 -5.48 0.50
CA ILE A 124 9.73 -5.13 -0.89
C ILE A 124 9.79 -3.62 -1.09
N LEU A 125 9.17 -2.83 -0.21
CA LEU A 125 9.17 -1.37 -0.37
C LEU A 125 10.55 -0.74 -0.16
N SER A 126 11.45 -1.40 0.58
CA SER A 126 12.85 -0.96 0.67
C SER A 126 13.58 -1.04 -0.67
N GLU A 127 13.23 -2.02 -1.53
CA GLU A 127 13.71 -2.07 -2.92
C GLU A 127 13.15 -0.91 -3.73
N PHE A 128 11.84 -0.65 -3.63
CA PHE A 128 11.16 0.45 -4.35
C PHE A 128 11.68 1.84 -3.95
N LEU A 129 12.09 2.03 -2.69
CA LEU A 129 12.68 3.28 -2.22
C LEU A 129 14.01 3.60 -2.95
N THR A 130 14.79 2.57 -3.25
CA THR A 130 16.12 2.67 -3.90
C THR A 130 16.10 2.34 -5.39
N LEU A 131 14.90 2.26 -5.98
CA LEU A 131 14.69 1.69 -7.31
C LEU A 131 15.40 2.52 -8.38
N LYS A 132 16.43 1.93 -9.00
CA LYS A 132 17.18 2.55 -10.10
C LYS A 132 17.49 1.52 -11.19
N PRO A 133 17.26 1.83 -12.48
CA PRO A 133 17.55 0.90 -13.56
C PRO A 133 19.06 0.59 -13.66
N PRO A 134 19.48 -0.67 -13.57
CA PRO A 134 20.90 -1.01 -13.58
C PRO A 134 21.51 -0.83 -14.97
N THR A 135 22.84 -0.67 -15.02
CA THR A 135 23.60 -0.59 -16.28
C THR A 135 23.69 -1.95 -16.98
N LYS A 136 23.79 -3.04 -16.19
CA LYS A 136 23.82 -4.44 -16.65
C LYS A 136 22.59 -5.20 -16.15
N ALA A 137 22.20 -6.25 -16.88
CA ALA A 137 21.08 -7.13 -16.50
C ALA A 137 19.74 -6.41 -16.29
N LEU A 138 19.44 -5.38 -17.10
CA LEU A 138 18.20 -4.61 -17.04
C LEU A 138 16.94 -5.50 -17.08
N ASN A 139 16.91 -6.52 -17.95
CA ASN A 139 15.76 -7.41 -18.09
C ASN A 139 15.52 -8.28 -16.84
N ASP A 140 16.57 -8.75 -16.17
CA ASP A 140 16.42 -9.49 -14.91
C ASP A 140 15.91 -8.58 -13.80
N TRP A 141 16.31 -7.30 -13.80
CA TRP A 141 15.78 -6.30 -12.89
C TRP A 141 14.32 -5.95 -13.18
N ILE A 142 13.92 -5.78 -14.45
CA ILE A 142 12.51 -5.59 -14.83
C ILE A 142 11.67 -6.79 -14.40
N ALA A 143 12.16 -8.02 -14.63
CA ALA A 143 11.50 -9.23 -14.17
C ALA A 143 11.33 -9.24 -12.64
N MET A 144 12.39 -8.92 -11.89
CA MET A 144 12.33 -8.78 -10.43
C MET A 144 11.23 -7.84 -9.98
N VAL A 145 11.20 -6.60 -10.49
CA VAL A 145 10.17 -5.60 -10.11
C VAL A 145 8.77 -6.13 -10.43
N THR A 146 8.61 -6.82 -11.56
CA THR A 146 7.33 -7.46 -11.93
C THR A 146 6.92 -8.52 -10.89
N GLY A 147 7.87 -9.38 -10.47
CA GLY A 147 7.63 -10.41 -9.46
C GLY A 147 7.29 -9.82 -8.09
N LEU A 148 7.96 -8.75 -7.68
CA LEU A 148 7.66 -8.03 -6.44
C LEU A 148 6.25 -7.41 -6.47
N CYS A 149 5.85 -6.79 -7.58
CA CYS A 149 4.49 -6.28 -7.77
C CYS A 149 3.44 -7.41 -7.74
N ALA A 150 3.74 -8.57 -8.35
CA ALA A 150 2.85 -9.73 -8.32
C ALA A 150 2.65 -10.26 -6.89
N LEU A 151 3.73 -10.32 -6.11
CA LEU A 151 3.66 -10.66 -4.69
C LEU A 151 2.82 -9.65 -3.90
N LEU A 152 3.05 -8.34 -4.08
CA LEU A 152 2.22 -7.31 -3.43
C LEU A 152 0.74 -7.43 -3.81
N ALA A 153 0.43 -7.66 -5.09
CA ALA A 153 -0.94 -7.84 -5.55
C ALA A 153 -1.62 -9.04 -4.88
N GLN A 154 -0.86 -10.10 -4.61
CA GLN A 154 -1.37 -11.29 -3.92
C GLN A 154 -1.53 -11.05 -2.42
N LEU A 155 -0.54 -10.46 -1.76
CA LEU A 155 -0.62 -10.15 -0.33
C LEU A 155 -1.79 -9.22 -0.02
N CYS A 156 -2.08 -8.27 -0.91
CA CYS A 156 -3.15 -7.30 -0.75
C CYS A 156 -4.55 -7.81 -1.14
N GLN A 157 -4.76 -9.11 -1.34
CA GLN A 157 -6.11 -9.65 -1.50
C GLN A 157 -6.95 -9.53 -0.21
N CYS A 158 -6.32 -9.40 0.97
CA CYS A 158 -7.01 -9.14 2.24
C CYS A 158 -6.80 -7.69 2.74
N ASP A 159 -7.79 -7.15 3.44
CA ASP A 159 -7.85 -5.73 3.85
C ASP A 159 -6.77 -5.35 4.89
N SER A 160 -6.37 -6.29 5.75
CA SER A 160 -5.34 -6.10 6.77
C SER A 160 -3.97 -5.83 6.13
N ASN A 161 -3.60 -6.61 5.12
CA ASN A 161 -2.34 -6.44 4.39
C ASN A 161 -2.35 -5.18 3.52
N GLN A 162 -3.50 -4.82 2.94
CA GLN A 162 -3.63 -3.53 2.26
C GLN A 162 -3.30 -2.36 3.20
N TYR A 163 -3.80 -2.38 4.44
CA TYR A 163 -3.47 -1.36 5.46
C TYR A 163 -1.96 -1.25 5.69
N GLN A 164 -1.27 -2.39 5.83
CA GLN A 164 0.17 -2.42 6.03
C GLN A 164 0.93 -1.84 4.84
N LEU A 165 0.51 -2.14 3.60
CA LEU A 165 1.14 -1.59 2.39
C LEU A 165 1.00 -0.06 2.34
N ILE A 166 -0.18 0.46 2.68
CA ILE A 166 -0.46 1.91 2.67
C ILE A 166 0.37 2.63 3.73
N ASN A 167 0.37 2.12 4.97
CA ASN A 167 1.13 2.71 6.07
C ASN A 167 2.64 2.71 5.83
N ASN A 168 3.13 1.74 5.06
CA ASN A 168 4.52 1.70 4.64
C ASN A 168 4.80 2.57 3.39
N ASN A 169 3.88 3.47 3.04
CA ASN A 169 3.98 4.44 1.95
C ASN A 169 3.93 3.80 0.54
N GLY A 170 3.27 2.64 0.42
CA GLY A 170 3.24 1.84 -0.80
C GLY A 170 2.63 2.56 -2.01
N VAL A 171 1.56 3.33 -1.82
CA VAL A 171 0.91 4.09 -2.91
C VAL A 171 1.89 5.07 -3.55
N TYR A 172 2.61 5.83 -2.73
CA TYR A 172 3.62 6.80 -3.19
C TYR A 172 4.79 6.11 -3.90
N LEU A 173 5.36 5.06 -3.30
CA LEU A 173 6.54 4.38 -3.86
C LEU A 173 6.23 3.69 -5.19
N LEU A 174 5.07 3.05 -5.29
CA LEU A 174 4.59 2.45 -6.54
C LEU A 174 4.27 3.51 -7.60
N GLY A 175 3.65 4.62 -7.20
CA GLY A 175 3.37 5.76 -8.08
C GLY A 175 4.65 6.39 -8.65
N ARG A 176 5.65 6.64 -7.80
CA ARG A 176 6.97 7.09 -8.23
C ARG A 176 7.64 6.14 -9.20
N ALA A 177 7.52 4.83 -8.98
CA ALA A 177 8.07 3.84 -9.90
C ALA A 177 7.48 3.97 -11.31
N LEU A 178 6.21 4.40 -11.47
CA LEU A 178 5.62 4.65 -12.80
C LEU A 178 6.34 5.77 -13.57
N LEU A 179 6.99 6.70 -12.87
CA LEU A 179 7.71 7.82 -13.49
C LEU A 179 9.13 7.45 -13.92
N LEU A 180 9.67 6.27 -13.61
CA LEU A 180 11.06 5.93 -13.98
C LEU A 180 11.30 5.95 -15.50
N SER A 181 10.26 5.77 -16.32
CA SER A 181 10.37 5.92 -17.78
C SER A 181 10.55 7.36 -18.27
N THR A 182 10.35 8.36 -17.42
CA THR A 182 10.69 9.76 -17.72
C THR A 182 12.16 10.06 -17.42
N GLU A 183 12.78 9.29 -16.54
CA GLU A 183 14.18 9.45 -16.12
C GLU A 183 15.15 8.59 -16.96
N ASP A 184 14.69 7.45 -17.49
CA ASP A 184 15.50 6.52 -18.29
C ASP A 184 14.78 6.11 -19.58
N GLU A 185 15.28 6.58 -20.73
CA GLU A 185 14.72 6.29 -22.05
C GLU A 185 14.68 4.80 -22.38
N ARG A 186 15.59 3.99 -21.81
CA ARG A 186 15.63 2.53 -22.05
C ARG A 186 14.36 1.83 -21.57
N LEU A 187 13.60 2.45 -20.66
CA LEU A 187 12.36 1.91 -20.13
C LEU A 187 11.13 2.29 -20.98
N ARG A 188 11.15 3.44 -21.65
CA ARG A 188 9.97 4.01 -22.34
C ARG A 188 9.40 3.07 -23.40
N GLU A 189 10.27 2.48 -24.22
CA GLU A 189 9.88 1.53 -25.28
C GLU A 189 9.97 0.06 -24.88
N ASN A 190 10.38 -0.24 -23.64
CA ASN A 190 10.59 -1.61 -23.20
C ASN A 190 9.26 -2.31 -22.85
N GLN A 191 8.94 -3.40 -23.57
CA GLN A 191 7.71 -4.17 -23.36
C GLN A 191 7.65 -4.84 -21.98
N GLY A 192 8.80 -5.26 -21.44
CA GLY A 192 8.90 -5.76 -20.07
C GLY A 192 8.56 -4.67 -19.05
N TRP A 193 9.01 -3.44 -19.27
CA TRP A 193 8.66 -2.32 -18.41
C TRP A 193 7.16 -1.95 -18.50
N LYS A 194 6.57 -1.99 -19.69
CA LYS A 194 5.11 -1.83 -19.84
C LYS A 194 4.34 -2.88 -19.03
N SER A 195 4.88 -4.10 -18.91
CA SER A 195 4.32 -5.15 -18.05
C SER A 195 4.49 -4.86 -16.55
N VAL A 196 5.60 -4.24 -16.14
CA VAL A 196 5.78 -3.71 -14.78
C VAL A 196 4.73 -2.65 -14.48
N GLN A 197 4.49 -1.71 -15.40
CA GLN A 197 3.48 -0.65 -15.22
C GLN A 197 2.08 -1.25 -15.06
N CYS A 198 1.69 -2.25 -15.87
CA CYS A 198 0.45 -3.01 -15.65
C CYS A 198 0.38 -3.62 -14.25
N SER A 199 1.48 -4.23 -13.79
CA SER A 199 1.56 -4.87 -12.48
C SER A 199 1.43 -3.85 -11.35
N ILE A 200 2.04 -2.67 -11.49
CA ILE A 200 1.88 -1.56 -10.55
C ILE A 200 0.43 -1.07 -10.54
N PHE A 201 -0.19 -0.84 -11.70
CA PHE A 201 -1.59 -0.42 -11.75
C PHE A 201 -2.53 -1.46 -11.13
N ARG A 202 -2.25 -2.75 -11.27
CA ARG A 202 -2.99 -3.81 -10.58
C ARG A 202 -2.91 -3.65 -9.06
N VAL A 203 -1.71 -3.47 -8.49
CA VAL A 203 -1.56 -3.23 -7.04
C VAL A 203 -2.30 -1.96 -6.62
N LEU A 204 -2.12 -0.86 -7.35
CA LEU A 204 -2.81 0.40 -7.08
C LEU A 204 -4.35 0.25 -7.16
N ARG A 205 -4.86 -0.54 -8.11
CA ARG A 205 -6.30 -0.78 -8.27
C ARG A 205 -6.89 -1.62 -7.15
N ILE A 206 -6.11 -2.57 -6.62
CA ILE A 206 -6.45 -3.32 -5.40
C ILE A 206 -6.52 -2.36 -4.22
N LEU A 207 -5.49 -1.53 -4.01
CA LEU A 207 -5.48 -0.54 -2.92
C LEU A 207 -6.61 0.50 -3.03
N PHE A 208 -7.02 0.87 -4.24
CA PHE A 208 -8.16 1.76 -4.48
C PHE A 208 -9.51 1.15 -4.06
N SER A 209 -9.61 -0.18 -3.98
CA SER A 209 -10.86 -0.86 -3.61
C SER A 209 -11.32 -0.54 -2.17
N LEU A 210 -10.36 -0.21 -1.30
CA LEU A 210 -10.58 0.32 0.04
C LEU A 210 -10.95 1.80 -0.02
N GLU A 211 -12.15 2.11 0.47
CA GLU A 211 -12.78 3.43 0.34
C GLU A 211 -11.95 4.56 0.92
N ARG A 212 -11.32 4.32 2.08
CA ARG A 212 -10.44 5.27 2.76
C ARG A 212 -9.25 5.74 1.91
N ASN A 213 -8.83 4.99 0.89
CA ASN A 213 -7.66 5.32 0.08
C ASN A 213 -8.00 6.17 -1.14
N ARG A 214 -9.27 6.26 -1.52
CA ARG A 214 -9.72 6.90 -2.77
C ARG A 214 -9.25 8.35 -2.90
N GLY A 215 -9.15 9.07 -1.78
CA GLY A 215 -8.64 10.44 -1.73
C GLY A 215 -7.22 10.57 -2.28
N MET A 216 -6.34 9.60 -2.01
CA MET A 216 -4.96 9.61 -2.52
C MET A 216 -4.94 9.52 -4.04
N PHE A 217 -5.77 8.65 -4.62
CA PHE A 217 -5.84 8.45 -6.07
C PHE A 217 -6.45 9.64 -6.82
N LYS A 218 -7.47 10.29 -6.23
CA LYS A 218 -8.05 11.53 -6.78
C LYS A 218 -7.06 12.69 -6.83
N LYS A 219 -6.07 12.74 -5.92
CA LYS A 219 -5.02 13.75 -5.94
C LYS A 219 -4.03 13.55 -7.09
N VAL A 220 -3.70 12.30 -7.41
CA VAL A 220 -2.59 11.98 -8.32
C VAL A 220 -3.00 11.78 -9.77
N PHE A 221 -4.25 11.38 -10.02
CA PHE A 221 -4.70 11.02 -11.35
C PHE A 221 -5.59 12.11 -11.97
N PRO A 222 -5.28 12.57 -13.20
CA PRO A 222 -6.16 13.46 -13.95
C PRO A 222 -7.56 12.85 -14.16
N PRO A 223 -8.64 13.64 -14.26
CA PRO A 223 -10.01 13.12 -14.31
C PRO A 223 -10.26 12.08 -15.42
N THR A 224 -9.74 12.32 -16.62
CA THR A 224 -9.91 11.43 -17.78
C THR A 224 -9.22 10.08 -17.58
N PHE A 225 -8.00 10.09 -17.04
CA PHE A 225 -7.27 8.88 -16.70
C PHE A 225 -7.91 8.15 -15.52
N PHE A 226 -8.40 8.91 -14.54
CA PHE A 226 -9.01 8.37 -13.33
C PHE A 226 -10.29 7.57 -13.62
N GLU A 227 -11.11 8.02 -14.57
CA GLU A 227 -12.29 7.28 -15.04
C GLU A 227 -11.88 5.91 -15.61
N GLN A 228 -10.92 5.87 -16.53
CA GLN A 228 -10.41 4.61 -17.09
C GLN A 228 -9.82 3.70 -16.01
N PHE A 229 -9.10 4.27 -15.03
CA PHE A 229 -8.56 3.53 -13.90
C PHE A 229 -9.65 2.85 -13.06
N ILE A 230 -10.78 3.52 -12.86
CA ILE A 230 -11.94 2.94 -12.17
C ILE A 230 -12.55 1.81 -13.00
N ASP A 231 -12.74 2.04 -14.30
CA ASP A 231 -13.42 1.16 -15.25
C ASP A 231 -12.79 -0.22 -15.45
N VAL A 232 -11.49 -0.38 -15.13
CA VAL A 232 -10.84 -1.70 -15.15
C VAL A 232 -11.58 -2.70 -14.24
N GLY A 233 -12.23 -2.21 -13.17
CA GLY A 233 -12.95 -3.06 -12.22
C GLY A 233 -12.11 -3.50 -11.03
N HIS A 234 -12.73 -4.24 -10.12
CA HIS A 234 -12.13 -4.63 -8.84
C HIS A 234 -11.45 -6.00 -8.91
N TYR A 235 -10.27 -6.12 -8.30
CA TYR A 235 -9.54 -7.39 -8.14
C TYR A 235 -9.27 -8.16 -9.45
N VAL A 236 -9.18 -7.46 -10.58
CA VAL A 236 -8.89 -8.08 -11.87
C VAL A 236 -7.49 -8.67 -11.86
N ARG A 237 -7.42 -9.99 -12.05
CA ARG A 237 -6.16 -10.76 -12.02
C ARG A 237 -5.38 -10.67 -13.33
N ASP A 238 -6.09 -10.58 -14.46
CA ASP A 238 -5.48 -10.52 -15.78
C ASP A 238 -4.76 -9.17 -16.00
N LEU A 239 -3.47 -9.24 -16.31
CA LEU A 239 -2.65 -8.06 -16.59
C LEU A 239 -3.01 -7.39 -17.92
N SER A 240 -3.66 -8.11 -18.85
CA SER A 240 -4.03 -7.54 -20.15
C SER A 240 -5.05 -6.39 -20.02
N SER A 241 -5.94 -6.46 -19.02
CA SER A 241 -6.94 -5.43 -18.71
C SER A 241 -6.32 -4.09 -18.30
N TYR A 242 -5.05 -4.06 -17.87
CA TYR A 242 -4.35 -2.84 -17.45
C TYR A 242 -3.53 -2.20 -18.58
N ARG A 243 -3.38 -2.86 -19.75
CA ARG A 243 -2.64 -2.30 -20.89
C ARG A 243 -3.20 -0.95 -21.39
N PRO A 244 -4.53 -0.73 -21.47
CA PRO A 244 -5.07 0.57 -21.85
C PRO A 244 -4.63 1.68 -20.90
N LEU A 245 -4.56 1.41 -19.59
CA LEU A 245 -4.07 2.39 -18.61
C LEU A 245 -2.62 2.76 -18.85
N VAL A 246 -1.76 1.80 -19.17
CA VAL A 246 -0.34 2.11 -19.46
C VAL A 246 -0.23 3.05 -20.67
N THR A 247 -0.98 2.77 -21.73
CA THR A 247 -1.03 3.64 -22.92
C THR A 247 -1.54 5.04 -22.58
N GLU A 248 -2.63 5.15 -21.82
CA GLU A 248 -3.21 6.45 -21.48
C GLU A 248 -2.33 7.24 -20.51
N TYR A 249 -1.77 6.58 -19.50
CA TYR A 249 -0.84 7.22 -18.56
C TYR A 249 0.44 7.70 -19.25
N SER A 250 0.87 7.02 -20.31
CA SER A 250 2.01 7.49 -21.12
C SER A 250 1.70 8.82 -21.80
N LYS A 251 0.46 9.04 -22.26
CA LYS A 251 0.03 10.36 -22.77
C LYS A 251 -0.04 11.41 -21.67
N VAL A 252 -0.45 11.03 -20.45
CA VAL A 252 -0.42 11.94 -19.28
C VAL A 252 1.00 12.37 -18.99
N ILE A 253 1.95 11.43 -19.02
CA ILE A 253 3.39 11.71 -18.89
C ILE A 253 3.86 12.68 -19.97
N ASP A 254 3.50 12.45 -21.23
CA ASP A 254 3.96 13.26 -22.36
C ASP A 254 3.34 14.68 -22.39
N SER A 255 2.17 14.87 -21.78
CA SER A 255 1.45 16.14 -21.74
C SER A 255 1.70 16.99 -20.49
N SER A 256 2.39 16.44 -19.47
CA SER A 256 2.64 17.10 -18.19
C SER A 256 4.14 17.34 -17.98
N SER A 257 4.51 18.36 -17.21
CA SER A 257 5.92 18.49 -16.81
C SER A 257 6.31 17.41 -15.79
N VAL A 258 7.56 16.94 -15.84
CA VAL A 258 8.06 15.94 -14.88
C VAL A 258 7.97 16.45 -13.44
N ALA A 259 8.20 17.76 -13.24
CA ALA A 259 8.10 18.40 -11.93
C ALA A 259 6.66 18.36 -11.37
N ASP A 260 5.65 18.61 -12.21
CA ASP A 260 4.25 18.56 -11.79
C ASP A 260 3.81 17.13 -11.43
N LEU A 261 4.25 16.14 -12.22
CA LEU A 261 3.98 14.72 -11.93
C LEU A 261 4.64 14.28 -10.62
N GLN A 262 5.90 14.69 -10.39
CA GLN A 262 6.60 14.40 -9.14
C GLN A 262 5.91 15.08 -7.96
N ALA A 263 5.54 16.35 -8.06
CA ALA A 263 4.82 17.07 -7.02
C ALA A 263 3.45 16.44 -6.72
N SER A 264 2.75 15.97 -7.76
CA SER A 264 1.49 15.25 -7.65
C SER A 264 1.64 13.98 -6.81
N TRP A 265 2.61 13.11 -7.13
CA TRP A 265 2.88 11.92 -6.30
C TRP A 265 3.42 12.27 -4.92
N GLU A 266 4.23 13.32 -4.76
CA GLU A 266 4.71 13.79 -3.46
C GLU A 266 3.56 14.23 -2.53
N SER A 267 2.43 14.68 -3.11
CA SER A 267 1.22 15.01 -2.35
C SER A 267 0.63 13.82 -1.58
N VAL A 268 0.94 12.58 -1.99
CA VAL A 268 0.50 11.34 -1.32
C VAL A 268 1.60 10.64 -0.54
N ASN A 269 2.78 11.25 -0.43
CA ASN A 269 3.87 10.76 0.40
C ASN A 269 3.57 10.95 1.89
N GLN A 270 3.26 9.86 2.59
CA GLN A 270 2.93 9.88 4.03
C GLN A 270 4.16 10.09 4.93
N LYS A 271 5.37 9.93 4.39
CA LYS A 271 6.65 10.09 5.10
C LYS A 271 7.39 11.38 4.74
N ARG A 272 6.73 12.32 4.07
CA ARG A 272 7.36 13.58 3.67
C ARG A 272 7.64 14.51 4.84
N ASP A 273 8.54 15.45 4.61
CA ASP A 273 8.79 16.55 5.52
C ASP A 273 7.56 17.47 5.61
N PRO A 274 7.29 18.05 6.79
CA PRO A 274 6.15 18.92 6.97
C PRO A 274 6.29 20.22 6.17
N ILE A 275 5.18 20.69 5.61
CA ILE A 275 5.09 21.94 4.84
C ILE A 275 5.43 23.14 5.73
N GLY A 276 5.10 23.05 7.02
CA GLY A 276 5.37 24.09 7.98
C GLY A 276 5.09 23.64 9.39
N ARG A 277 5.27 24.55 10.35
CA ARG A 277 4.94 24.33 11.75
C ARG A 277 4.10 25.48 12.27
N VAL A 278 3.10 25.14 13.08
CA VAL A 278 2.23 26.08 13.77
C VAL A 278 2.08 25.58 15.21
N ALA A 279 2.49 26.39 16.18
CA ALA A 279 2.67 25.98 17.57
C ALA A 279 3.42 24.63 17.69
N ASP A 280 2.82 23.65 18.36
CA ASP A 280 3.39 22.31 18.59
C ASP A 280 3.02 21.30 17.49
N TYR A 281 2.57 21.77 16.32
CA TYR A 281 2.05 20.94 15.24
C TYR A 281 2.81 21.12 13.94
N GLU A 282 3.12 20.01 13.30
CA GLU A 282 3.69 19.95 11.96
C GLU A 282 2.55 19.83 10.95
N LEU A 283 2.50 20.75 9.97
CA LEU A 283 1.53 20.76 8.90
C LEU A 283 1.97 19.82 7.79
N LEU A 284 1.10 18.88 7.43
CA LEU A 284 1.36 17.87 6.42
C LEU A 284 0.66 18.24 5.13
N ASP A 285 -0.56 17.76 4.89
CA ASP A 285 -1.34 18.02 3.67
C ASP A 285 -2.31 19.17 3.83
N GLN A 286 -2.55 19.94 2.77
CA GLN A 286 -3.74 20.77 2.70
C GLN A 286 -4.94 19.90 2.29
N LEU A 287 -5.90 19.72 3.20
CA LEU A 287 -7.14 18.96 2.97
C LEU A 287 -8.17 19.77 2.18
N GLY A 288 -8.14 21.10 2.31
CA GLY A 288 -9.05 21.98 1.59
C GLY A 288 -8.64 23.44 1.69
N ALA A 289 -9.01 24.21 0.68
CA ALA A 289 -8.96 25.67 0.68
C ALA A 289 -10.39 26.18 0.52
N GLY A 290 -10.76 27.18 1.31
CA GLY A 290 -12.01 27.91 1.18
C GLY A 290 -11.77 29.42 1.22
N ALA A 291 -12.81 30.20 0.97
CA ALA A 291 -12.72 31.67 0.96
C ALA A 291 -12.10 32.23 2.26
N PHE A 292 -12.42 31.60 3.39
CA PHE A 292 -12.04 32.08 4.73
C PHE A 292 -10.76 31.45 5.29
N GLY A 293 -10.11 30.54 4.56
CA GLY A 293 -8.95 29.84 5.12
C GLY A 293 -8.66 28.47 4.52
N CYS A 294 -7.76 27.76 5.18
CA CYS A 294 -7.23 26.48 4.73
C CYS A 294 -7.38 25.44 5.83
N VAL A 295 -7.58 24.18 5.47
CA VAL A 295 -7.56 23.05 6.40
C VAL A 295 -6.36 22.20 6.09
N TYR A 296 -5.55 21.89 7.10
CA TYR A 296 -4.37 21.06 6.97
C TYR A 296 -4.51 19.78 7.79
N THR A 297 -3.99 18.65 7.30
CA THR A 297 -3.62 17.53 8.15
C THR A 297 -2.43 17.94 9.00
N ALA A 298 -2.45 17.66 10.29
CA ALA A 298 -1.41 18.01 11.23
C ALA A 298 -1.05 16.83 12.12
N ARG A 299 0.21 16.78 12.57
CA ARG A 299 0.65 15.87 13.64
C ARG A 299 1.38 16.65 14.73
N LYS A 300 1.36 16.17 15.96
CA LYS A 300 2.08 16.82 17.05
C LYS A 300 3.59 16.59 16.89
N VAL A 301 4.40 17.63 17.05
CA VAL A 301 5.87 17.55 17.01
C VAL A 301 6.35 16.55 18.07
N GLY A 302 7.26 15.66 17.68
CA GLY A 302 7.84 14.65 18.58
C GLY A 302 6.86 13.53 18.98
N SER A 303 5.68 13.44 18.36
CA SER A 303 4.80 12.29 18.57
C SER A 303 5.47 11.04 18.00
N THR A 304 5.82 10.09 18.85
CA THR A 304 6.20 8.74 18.43
C THR A 304 4.96 7.97 18.01
N ALA A 305 5.09 7.19 16.93
CA ALA A 305 4.02 6.36 16.42
C ALA A 305 3.65 5.28 17.47
N SER A 306 2.42 5.29 17.99
CA SER A 306 1.92 4.20 18.83
C SER A 306 1.59 3.02 17.92
N ASN A 307 2.20 1.85 18.15
CA ASN A 307 2.10 0.68 17.27
C ASN A 307 2.48 0.97 15.79
N GLY A 308 3.37 1.94 15.55
CA GLY A 308 3.76 2.32 14.19
C GLY A 308 2.78 3.27 13.47
N VAL A 309 1.71 3.71 14.13
CA VAL A 309 0.75 4.69 13.57
C VAL A 309 0.88 6.05 14.27
N TYR A 310 1.02 7.11 13.48
CA TYR A 310 0.99 8.49 13.98
C TYR A 310 -0.47 8.93 14.21
N GLN A 311 -0.73 9.61 15.32
CA GLN A 311 -2.00 10.29 15.52
C GLN A 311 -2.04 11.57 14.69
N TYR A 312 -2.97 11.65 13.75
CA TYR A 312 -3.21 12.82 12.93
C TYR A 312 -4.42 13.63 13.42
N TYR A 313 -4.40 14.92 13.06
CA TYR A 313 -5.43 15.92 13.36
C TYR A 313 -5.76 16.71 12.10
N ALA A 314 -6.91 17.38 12.10
CA ALA A 314 -7.17 18.45 11.14
C ALA A 314 -6.96 19.80 11.84
N LEU A 315 -6.21 20.69 11.22
CA LEU A 315 -5.95 22.05 11.68
C LEU A 315 -6.57 23.02 10.67
N LYS A 316 -7.67 23.66 11.06
CA LYS A 316 -8.32 24.69 10.25
C LYS A 316 -7.72 26.04 10.58
N GLU A 317 -7.01 26.61 9.61
CA GLU A 317 -6.54 27.98 9.59
C GLU A 317 -7.63 28.88 9.01
N ILE A 318 -7.90 30.01 9.67
CA ILE A 318 -8.89 31.00 9.25
C ILE A 318 -8.22 32.37 9.20
N TYR A 319 -8.30 33.05 8.06
CA TYR A 319 -7.71 34.36 7.85
C TYR A 319 -8.53 35.46 8.55
N MET A 320 -7.94 36.17 9.50
CA MET A 320 -8.67 37.21 10.25
C MET A 320 -8.84 38.52 9.46
N ALA A 321 -8.03 38.75 8.41
CA ALA A 321 -8.06 39.98 7.62
C ALA A 321 -9.38 40.22 6.86
N GLN A 322 -10.20 39.18 6.66
CA GLN A 322 -11.53 39.30 6.03
C GLN A 322 -12.68 39.41 7.04
N LEU A 323 -12.42 39.10 8.32
CA LEU A 323 -13.36 39.32 9.43
C LEU A 323 -13.27 40.75 9.97
N SER A 324 -12.17 41.44 9.64
CA SER A 324 -11.82 42.79 10.11
C SER A 324 -12.05 43.83 9.02
N GLY A 325 -13.30 43.98 8.59
CA GLY A 325 -13.71 45.19 7.87
C GLY A 325 -13.70 46.38 8.82
N GLU A 326 -12.56 47.09 8.93
CA GLU A 326 -12.30 48.40 9.60
C GLU A 326 -12.88 48.67 11.01
N LYS A 327 -13.62 47.74 11.61
CA LYS A 327 -14.16 47.83 12.96
C LYS A 327 -14.03 46.48 13.66
N ASP A 328 -13.64 46.57 14.93
CA ASP A 328 -13.87 45.61 16.01
C ASP A 328 -12.84 44.52 16.29
N ASP A 329 -11.94 44.80 17.24
CA ASP A 329 -11.41 43.80 18.19
C ASP A 329 -12.54 43.06 18.95
N LYS A 330 -13.75 43.65 19.01
CA LYS A 330 -14.96 43.02 19.58
C LYS A 330 -15.42 41.80 18.79
N SER A 331 -15.45 41.87 17.45
CA SER A 331 -15.91 40.76 16.61
C SER A 331 -14.96 39.56 16.71
N LEU A 332 -13.67 39.82 16.91
CA LEU A 332 -12.67 38.78 17.16
C LEU A 332 -12.87 38.08 18.51
N GLY A 333 -13.10 38.86 19.57
CA GLY A 333 -13.45 38.35 20.89
C GLY A 333 -14.70 37.47 20.85
N ASP A 334 -15.70 37.90 20.09
CA ASP A 334 -16.97 37.19 19.91
C ASP A 334 -16.77 35.85 19.19
N VAL A 335 -16.05 35.83 18.06
CA VAL A 335 -15.72 34.56 17.34
C VAL A 335 -14.92 33.60 18.22
N ILE A 336 -13.91 34.11 18.95
CA ILE A 336 -13.11 33.27 19.86
C ILE A 336 -13.99 32.74 21.00
N SER A 337 -14.92 33.54 21.51
CA SER A 337 -15.86 33.11 22.57
C SER A 337 -16.83 32.05 22.05
N GLU A 338 -17.38 32.22 20.85
CA GLU A 338 -18.29 31.28 20.20
C GLU A 338 -17.61 29.92 19.95
N VAL A 339 -16.39 29.92 19.39
CA VAL A 339 -15.66 28.67 19.15
C VAL A 339 -15.26 27.98 20.47
N LYS A 340 -14.99 28.75 21.53
CA LYS A 340 -14.76 28.20 22.88
C LYS A 340 -16.03 27.58 23.47
N ILE A 341 -17.19 28.21 23.25
CA ILE A 341 -18.50 27.69 23.66
C ILE A 341 -18.80 26.38 22.91
N ILE A 342 -18.63 26.35 21.58
CA ILE A 342 -18.77 25.14 20.73
C ILE A 342 -17.90 23.99 21.27
N LYS A 343 -16.63 24.26 21.58
CA LYS A 343 -15.71 23.26 22.15
C LYS A 343 -16.21 22.65 23.46
N GLN A 344 -16.87 23.45 24.31
CA GLN A 344 -17.33 23.01 25.62
C GLN A 344 -18.68 22.29 25.56
N GLN A 345 -19.60 22.78 24.72
CA GLN A 345 -21.00 22.34 24.70
C GLN A 345 -21.27 21.23 23.68
N LEU A 346 -20.52 21.14 22.57
CA LEU A 346 -20.76 20.16 21.50
C LEU A 346 -19.81 18.96 21.60
N ARG A 347 -19.95 18.18 22.68
CA ARG A 347 -19.25 16.90 22.86
C ARG A 347 -20.20 15.75 22.61
N HIS A 348 -20.17 15.20 21.40
CA HIS A 348 -21.00 14.07 21.00
C HIS A 348 -20.19 13.09 20.14
N PRO A 349 -20.35 11.76 20.27
CA PRO A 349 -19.61 10.77 19.48
C PRO A 349 -19.75 10.94 17.96
N ASN A 350 -20.88 11.48 17.49
CA ASN A 350 -21.14 11.72 16.06
C ASN A 350 -20.83 13.16 15.59
N ILE A 351 -20.23 14.01 16.44
CA ILE A 351 -19.76 15.37 16.08
C ILE A 351 -18.23 15.40 16.15
N VAL A 352 -17.60 16.00 15.13
CA VAL A 352 -16.14 16.18 15.09
C VAL A 352 -15.70 17.01 16.29
N ARG A 353 -14.86 16.41 17.15
CA ARG A 353 -14.41 17.04 18.39
C ARG A 353 -13.40 18.15 18.12
N TYR A 354 -13.66 19.33 18.68
CA TYR A 354 -12.70 20.43 18.71
C TYR A 354 -11.75 20.25 19.90
N ARG A 355 -10.45 20.11 19.63
CA ARG A 355 -9.43 19.85 20.65
C ARG A 355 -8.82 21.13 21.20
N ARG A 356 -8.42 22.04 20.33
CA ARG A 356 -7.72 23.28 20.70
C ARG A 356 -8.12 24.40 19.74
N VAL A 357 -8.21 25.61 20.27
CA VAL A 357 -8.47 26.84 19.52
C VAL A 357 -7.42 27.83 19.97
N PHE A 358 -6.70 28.43 19.04
CA PHE A 358 -5.63 29.37 19.35
C PHE A 358 -5.42 30.36 18.20
N VAL A 359 -4.77 31.48 18.51
CA VAL A 359 -4.48 32.55 17.54
C VAL A 359 -2.97 32.69 17.46
N GLU A 360 -2.43 32.73 16.25
CA GLU A 360 -1.02 32.92 15.98
C GLU A 360 -0.87 33.74 14.70
N HIS A 361 0.04 34.71 14.66
CA HIS A 361 0.31 35.55 13.47
C HIS A 361 -0.95 36.14 12.79
N HIS A 362 -1.92 36.67 13.57
CA HIS A 362 -3.20 37.19 13.07
C HIS A 362 -4.06 36.17 12.30
N ARG A 363 -3.93 34.88 12.62
CA ARG A 363 -4.75 33.80 12.07
C ARG A 363 -5.37 32.97 13.19
N LEU A 364 -6.60 32.53 13.00
CA LEU A 364 -7.29 31.65 13.95
C LEU A 364 -7.04 30.21 13.54
N TYR A 365 -6.64 29.38 14.49
CA TYR A 365 -6.41 27.97 14.29
C TYR A 365 -7.36 27.14 15.16
N ILE A 366 -8.08 26.21 14.53
CA ILE A 366 -8.96 25.25 15.20
C ILE A 366 -8.39 23.85 14.92
N LEU A 367 -7.86 23.22 15.97
CA LEU A 367 -7.41 21.83 15.96
C LEU A 367 -8.59 20.93 16.28
N MET A 368 -8.87 19.97 15.40
CA MET A 368 -9.96 19.01 15.51
C MET A 368 -9.49 17.59 15.22
N ASP A 369 -10.30 16.60 15.60
CA ASP A 369 -10.06 15.21 15.19
C ASP A 369 -10.05 15.10 13.66
N LEU A 370 -9.04 14.40 13.12
CA LEU A 370 -9.04 14.06 11.71
C LEU A 370 -10.07 12.94 11.51
N ILE A 371 -11.06 13.19 10.65
CA ILE A 371 -12.01 12.17 10.26
C ILE A 371 -11.39 11.34 9.15
N GLU A 372 -11.04 10.10 9.50
CA GLU A 372 -10.59 9.11 8.54
C GLU A 372 -11.79 8.53 7.78
N GLY A 373 -11.64 8.40 6.46
CA GLY A 373 -12.70 7.86 5.59
C GLY A 373 -13.15 8.86 4.54
N THR A 374 -14.28 8.55 3.92
CA THR A 374 -14.87 9.36 2.84
C THR A 374 -16.19 9.96 3.28
N SER A 375 -16.64 11.00 2.57
CA SER A 375 -17.98 11.54 2.81
C SER A 375 -19.06 10.49 2.52
N LEU A 376 -20.22 10.59 3.16
CA LEU A 376 -21.36 9.71 2.88
C LEU A 376 -21.73 9.70 1.39
N LYS A 377 -21.62 10.86 0.72
CA LYS A 377 -21.80 10.98 -0.74
C LYS A 377 -20.83 10.09 -1.51
N GLU A 378 -19.54 10.13 -1.18
CA GLU A 378 -18.54 9.29 -1.83
C GLU A 378 -18.71 7.81 -1.50
N HIS A 379 -19.17 7.48 -0.30
CA HIS A 379 -19.50 6.11 0.08
C HIS A 379 -20.66 5.57 -0.77
N ILE A 380 -21.72 6.36 -0.99
CA ILE A 380 -22.83 6.00 -1.88
C ILE A 380 -22.33 5.76 -3.31
N ILE A 381 -21.46 6.63 -3.81
CA ILE A 381 -20.85 6.48 -5.15
C ILE A 381 -20.03 5.18 -5.21
N SER A 382 -19.23 4.88 -4.18
CA SER A 382 -18.43 3.65 -4.07
C SER A 382 -19.27 2.38 -4.16
N VAL A 383 -20.36 2.30 -3.40
CA VAL A 383 -21.26 1.15 -3.40
C VAL A 383 -21.94 0.97 -4.76
N ARG A 384 -22.33 2.07 -5.39
CA ARG A 384 -22.89 2.06 -6.75
C ARG A 384 -21.88 1.57 -7.79
N GLU A 385 -20.64 2.04 -7.74
CA GLU A 385 -19.56 1.59 -8.64
C GLU A 385 -19.28 0.10 -8.48
N LYS A 386 -19.31 -0.42 -7.24
CA LYS A 386 -19.19 -1.84 -6.94
C LYS A 386 -20.41 -2.67 -7.37
N ARG A 387 -21.46 -2.03 -7.90
CA ARG A 387 -22.77 -2.63 -8.22
C ARG A 387 -23.37 -3.39 -7.02
N GLN A 388 -23.16 -2.85 -5.83
CA GLN A 388 -23.68 -3.38 -4.57
C GLN A 388 -24.83 -2.49 -4.08
N PHE A 389 -25.58 -3.01 -3.12
CA PHE A 389 -26.59 -2.25 -2.38
C PHE A 389 -26.17 -2.12 -0.92
N PHE A 390 -26.62 -1.07 -0.25
CA PHE A 390 -26.52 -1.00 1.20
C PHE A 390 -27.48 -2.02 1.82
N SER A 391 -27.03 -2.74 2.85
CA SER A 391 -27.95 -3.47 3.70
C SER A 391 -28.82 -2.48 4.47
N GLU A 392 -30.06 -2.88 4.77
CA GLU A 392 -30.99 -2.05 5.53
C GLU A 392 -30.42 -1.68 6.90
N ASP A 393 -29.79 -2.65 7.59
CA ASP A 393 -29.09 -2.44 8.86
C ASP A 393 -28.06 -1.32 8.78
N ARG A 394 -27.31 -1.25 7.67
CA ARG A 394 -26.28 -0.22 7.48
C ARG A 394 -26.89 1.16 7.26
N ILE A 395 -28.02 1.23 6.55
CA ILE A 395 -28.78 2.47 6.37
C ILE A 395 -29.33 2.94 7.72
N TRP A 396 -29.97 2.04 8.48
CA TRP A 396 -30.51 2.37 9.80
C TRP A 396 -29.43 2.84 10.76
N ASN A 397 -28.27 2.19 10.79
CA ASN A 397 -27.15 2.63 11.61
C ASN A 397 -26.70 4.06 11.25
N MET A 398 -26.63 4.43 9.96
CA MET A 398 -26.31 5.79 9.54
C MET A 398 -27.39 6.78 9.97
N VAL A 399 -28.67 6.44 9.79
CA VAL A 399 -29.80 7.28 10.18
C VAL A 399 -29.80 7.51 11.69
N ILE A 400 -29.63 6.47 12.50
CA ILE A 400 -29.57 6.55 13.97
C ILE A 400 -28.41 7.46 14.41
N GLN A 401 -27.23 7.32 13.81
CA GLN A 401 -26.08 8.19 14.13
C GLN A 401 -26.38 9.66 13.83
N VAL A 402 -27.05 9.96 12.72
CA VAL A 402 -27.45 11.34 12.39
C VAL A 402 -28.55 11.83 13.33
N SER A 403 -29.57 11.01 13.62
CA SER A 403 -30.68 11.38 14.50
C SER A 403 -30.22 11.66 15.93
N SER A 404 -29.27 10.88 16.47
CA SER A 404 -28.72 11.09 17.81
C SER A 404 -28.07 12.47 18.01
N LEU A 405 -27.66 13.14 16.93
CA LEU A 405 -27.16 14.52 16.98
C LEU A 405 -28.22 15.50 17.47
N PHE A 406 -29.48 15.25 17.14
CA PHE A 406 -30.61 16.13 17.43
C PHE A 406 -31.29 15.79 18.76
N GLU A 407 -31.03 14.61 19.33
CA GLU A 407 -31.58 14.18 20.63
C GLU A 407 -30.71 14.63 21.83
N SER A 408 -29.48 15.07 21.59
CA SER A 408 -28.48 15.38 22.62
C SER A 408 -28.56 16.82 23.18
N HIS A 409 -29.63 17.56 22.88
CA HIS A 409 -29.83 18.95 23.29
C HIS A 409 -31.20 19.20 23.91
#